data_AF-A0A7C4XEP4-F1
#
_entry.id   AF-A0A7C4XEP4-F1
#
_cell.length_a   1.000
_cell.length_b   1.000
_cell.length_c   1.000
_cell.angle_alpha   90.00
_cell.angle_beta   90.00
_cell.angle_gamma   90.00
#
_symmetry.space_group_name_H-M   'P 1'
#
loop_
_entity.id
_entity.type
_entity.pdbx_description
1 polymer ?
#
loop_
_entity_poly.entity_id
_entity_poly.type
_entity_poly.pdbx_seq_one_letter_code
_entity_poly.pdbx_strand_id
1 'polypeptide(L)'
;MTIGDSVRRAGTGRQAAFHLSALAAGAFLVRVLGEPWDTGFKITFPDSFSYLEVAGRGPFRPFDERPVAYPTFLWLTVRSVHVAVVVQTMAYAAAFLALGAVALRTLQSRVAAIAAVVLIGSIAVHARFALWNQQILSESLGMTFATASLAAWWIFCSGPTPRRAVWAWLWTIAWMCVRDSHTVPILTVIVPVAVAAALLWRGIDPAVRRRLLGGAAVTVVLGGWIYVAQDSSNRNQYPFHNNIGVRILPDDEMTQWFVDGGMPLNDTLRGREGHRAGTTARCSCATRISRGTATGPTARARAASCPRSC
;
A
#
# COMPACT_ATOMS: atom_id res chain seq x y z
N MET A 1 -22.28 -48.43 -5.80
CA MET A 1 -21.85 -47.08 -5.35
C MET A 1 -23.02 -46.14 -5.62
N THR A 2 -23.80 -45.82 -4.59
CA THR A 2 -25.08 -45.09 -4.70
C THR A 2 -24.84 -43.59 -4.76
N ILE A 3 -25.68 -42.88 -5.51
CA ILE A 3 -25.64 -41.41 -5.72
C ILE A 3 -25.63 -40.62 -4.38
N GLY A 4 -26.11 -41.22 -3.28
CA GLY A 4 -26.05 -40.63 -1.94
C GLY A 4 -24.64 -40.51 -1.33
N ASP A 5 -23.71 -41.40 -1.67
CA ASP A 5 -22.36 -41.40 -1.09
C ASP A 5 -21.46 -40.32 -1.70
N SER A 6 -21.66 -39.97 -2.98
CA SER A 6 -20.91 -38.91 -3.65
C SER A 6 -21.33 -37.51 -3.18
N VAL A 7 -22.61 -37.31 -2.88
CA VAL A 7 -23.13 -36.04 -2.34
C VAL A 7 -22.63 -35.80 -0.89
N ARG A 8 -22.59 -36.84 -0.04
CA ARG A 8 -22.04 -36.74 1.32
C ARG A 8 -20.53 -36.45 1.35
N ARG A 9 -19.74 -37.07 0.46
CA ARG A 9 -18.29 -36.78 0.34
C ARG A 9 -18.01 -35.37 -0.18
N ALA A 10 -18.85 -34.83 -1.05
CA ALA A 10 -18.70 -33.47 -1.55
C ALA A 10 -18.98 -32.40 -0.47
N GLY A 11 -19.92 -32.65 0.45
CA GLY A 11 -20.24 -31.75 1.56
C GLY A 11 -19.13 -31.69 2.62
N THR A 12 -18.60 -32.85 3.02
CA THR A 12 -17.55 -32.97 4.05
C THR A 12 -16.23 -32.32 3.62
N GLY A 13 -15.81 -32.47 2.35
CA GLY A 13 -14.60 -31.83 1.84
C GLY A 13 -14.66 -30.30 1.82
N ARG A 14 -15.83 -29.71 1.51
CA ARG A 14 -16.01 -28.25 1.52
C ARG A 14 -16.00 -27.67 2.93
N GLN A 15 -16.63 -28.36 3.88
CA GLN A 15 -16.60 -27.98 5.30
C GLN A 15 -15.18 -28.05 5.85
N ALA A 16 -14.45 -29.14 5.60
CA ALA A 16 -13.06 -29.27 6.02
C ALA A 16 -12.17 -28.15 5.47
N ALA A 17 -12.28 -27.83 4.17
CA ALA A 17 -11.53 -26.73 3.56
C ALA A 17 -11.86 -25.37 4.18
N PHE A 18 -13.14 -25.10 4.46
CA PHE A 18 -13.57 -23.89 5.15
C PHE A 18 -12.94 -23.79 6.54
N HIS A 19 -13.06 -24.84 7.36
CA HIS A 19 -12.50 -24.85 8.71
C HIS A 19 -10.97 -24.70 8.71
N LEU A 20 -10.26 -25.40 7.81
CA LEU A 20 -8.81 -25.26 7.68
C LEU A 20 -8.42 -23.83 7.26
N SER A 21 -9.14 -23.22 6.33
CA SER A 21 -8.88 -21.83 5.92
C SER A 21 -9.15 -20.83 7.06
N ALA A 22 -10.20 -21.06 7.85
CA ALA A 22 -10.54 -20.23 9.00
C ALA A 22 -9.48 -20.38 10.11
N LEU A 23 -9.01 -21.60 10.38
CA LEU A 23 -7.93 -21.85 11.33
C LEU A 23 -6.62 -21.21 10.89
N ALA A 24 -6.26 -21.32 9.61
CA ALA A 24 -5.06 -20.69 9.06
C ALA A 24 -5.13 -19.15 9.16
N ALA A 25 -6.28 -18.56 8.81
CA ALA A 25 -6.49 -17.12 8.98
C ALA A 25 -6.43 -16.71 10.46
N GLY A 26 -7.08 -17.46 11.35
CA GLY A 26 -7.04 -17.20 12.79
C GLY A 26 -5.62 -17.25 13.34
N ALA A 27 -4.85 -18.29 13.00
CA ALA A 27 -3.46 -18.43 13.40
C ALA A 27 -2.59 -17.28 12.88
N PHE A 28 -2.78 -16.87 11.62
CA PHE A 28 -2.10 -15.70 11.05
C PHE A 28 -2.46 -14.41 11.80
N LEU A 29 -3.75 -14.17 12.05
CA LEU A 29 -4.21 -12.98 12.77
C LEU A 29 -3.66 -12.93 14.19
N VAL A 30 -3.67 -14.05 14.92
CA VAL A 30 -3.07 -14.12 16.27
C VAL A 30 -1.58 -13.83 16.21
N ARG A 31 -0.86 -14.42 15.26
CA ARG A 31 0.59 -14.18 15.08
C ARG A 31 0.90 -12.72 14.77
N VAL A 32 0.12 -12.09 13.89
CA VAL A 32 0.40 -10.73 13.41
C VAL A 32 -0.13 -9.66 14.36
N LEU A 33 -1.27 -9.89 15.01
CA LEU A 33 -1.90 -8.86 15.85
C LEU A 33 -1.59 -9.05 17.34
N GLY A 34 -1.19 -10.25 17.77
CA GLY A 34 -1.06 -10.60 19.18
C GLY A 34 0.02 -9.81 19.92
N GLU A 35 1.27 -9.81 19.43
CA GLU A 35 2.39 -9.11 20.08
C GLU A 35 2.14 -7.59 20.24
N PRO A 36 1.73 -6.83 19.21
CA PRO A 36 1.52 -5.39 19.35
C PRO A 36 0.18 -5.00 19.98
N TRP A 37 -0.70 -5.96 20.31
CA TRP A 37 -2.08 -5.70 20.75
C TRP A 37 -2.14 -4.74 21.95
N ASP A 38 -1.38 -5.03 23.00
CA ASP A 38 -1.38 -4.24 24.25
C ASP A 38 -0.74 -2.85 24.08
N THR A 39 0.11 -2.68 23.06
CA THR A 39 0.75 -1.38 22.75
C THR A 39 -0.15 -0.46 21.93
N GLY A 40 -1.28 -0.99 21.47
CA GLY A 40 -2.20 -0.31 20.59
C GLY A 40 -1.66 0.06 19.22
N PHE A 41 -0.75 -0.77 18.70
CA PHE A 41 -0.10 -0.60 17.40
C PHE A 41 0.59 0.76 17.28
N LYS A 42 1.60 0.98 18.12
CA LYS A 42 2.37 2.23 18.15
C LYS A 42 2.84 2.62 16.74
N ILE A 43 2.55 3.86 16.36
CA ILE A 43 2.98 4.44 15.10
C ILE A 43 4.50 4.62 15.12
N THR A 44 5.20 3.95 14.21
CA THR A 44 6.66 4.04 14.08
C THR A 44 7.10 4.84 12.86
N PHE A 45 6.27 4.88 11.82
CA PHE A 45 6.61 5.54 10.56
C PHE A 45 6.17 7.01 10.53
N PRO A 46 7.06 7.95 10.16
CA PRO A 46 6.71 9.36 9.97
C PRO A 46 5.52 9.60 9.03
N ASP A 47 5.43 8.80 7.96
CA ASP A 47 4.39 8.94 6.94
C ASP A 47 2.98 8.63 7.49
N SER A 48 2.87 7.81 8.52
CA SER A 48 1.59 7.48 9.14
C SER A 48 0.83 8.72 9.64
N PHE A 49 1.54 9.72 10.16
CA PHE A 49 0.93 10.94 10.67
C PHE A 49 0.25 11.74 9.56
N SER A 50 0.90 11.88 8.40
CA SER A 50 0.31 12.56 7.23
C SER A 50 -0.93 11.84 6.70
N TYR A 51 -0.96 10.50 6.69
CA TYR A 51 -2.18 9.77 6.32
C TYR A 51 -3.35 10.04 7.28
N LEU A 52 -3.08 10.10 8.59
CA LEU A 52 -4.09 10.43 9.61
C LEU A 52 -4.53 11.90 9.56
N GLU A 53 -3.64 12.80 9.15
CA GLU A 53 -3.93 14.21 8.96
C GLU A 53 -4.86 14.41 7.75
N VAL A 54 -4.50 13.87 6.58
CA VAL A 54 -5.34 13.92 5.38
C VAL A 54 -6.70 13.29 5.64
N ALA A 55 -6.73 12.12 6.32
CA ALA A 55 -7.99 11.47 6.71
C ALA A 55 -8.85 12.35 7.64
N GLY A 56 -8.22 13.23 8.43
CA GLY A 56 -8.91 14.18 9.31
C GLY A 56 -9.64 15.30 8.56
N ARG A 57 -9.24 15.60 7.33
CA ARG A 57 -9.85 16.64 6.49
C ARG A 57 -11.07 16.15 5.71
N GLY A 58 -11.43 14.88 5.84
CA GLY A 58 -12.60 14.24 5.24
C GLY A 58 -12.28 13.18 4.19
N PRO A 59 -13.31 12.49 3.67
CA PRO A 59 -13.13 11.45 2.67
C PRO A 59 -12.81 12.09 1.31
N PHE A 60 -12.15 11.31 0.43
CA PHE A 60 -11.95 11.68 -0.97
C PHE A 60 -11.33 13.07 -1.21
N ARG A 61 -10.08 13.26 -0.75
CA ARG A 61 -9.28 14.48 -1.00
C ARG A 61 -8.22 14.21 -2.08
N PRO A 62 -8.59 14.25 -3.37
CA PRO A 62 -7.72 13.76 -4.43
C PRO A 62 -6.56 14.68 -4.79
N PHE A 63 -6.52 15.92 -4.31
CA PHE A 63 -5.43 16.88 -4.53
C PHE A 63 -4.63 17.17 -3.26
N ASP A 64 -4.75 16.31 -2.24
CA ASP A 64 -4.00 16.45 -0.99
C ASP A 64 -2.61 15.79 -1.09
N GLU A 65 -1.80 15.83 -0.05
CA GLU A 65 -0.43 15.27 -0.02
C GLU A 65 -0.36 13.73 -0.12
N ARG A 66 -1.50 13.01 0.00
CA ARG A 66 -1.56 11.55 -0.09
C ARG A 66 -2.59 11.05 -1.13
N PRO A 67 -2.33 9.89 -1.76
CA PRO A 67 -3.28 9.25 -2.67
C PRO A 67 -4.61 8.94 -1.97
N VAL A 68 -5.72 8.99 -2.71
CA VAL A 68 -7.06 9.10 -2.16
C VAL A 68 -7.53 7.88 -1.34
N ALA A 69 -7.14 6.66 -1.71
CA ALA A 69 -7.77 5.46 -1.16
C ALA A 69 -7.39 5.20 0.30
N TYR A 70 -6.13 5.39 0.67
CA TYR A 70 -5.68 5.07 2.04
C TYR A 70 -6.23 6.04 3.10
N PRO A 71 -6.19 7.37 2.93
CA PRO A 71 -6.86 8.31 3.83
C PRO A 71 -8.38 8.08 3.90
N THR A 72 -9.01 7.74 2.78
CA THR A 72 -10.45 7.39 2.78
C THR A 72 -10.73 6.13 3.61
N PHE A 73 -9.87 5.12 3.52
CA PHE A 73 -9.93 3.95 4.39
C PHE A 73 -9.79 4.32 5.88
N LEU A 74 -8.82 5.15 6.23
CA LEU A 74 -8.63 5.60 7.62
C LEU A 74 -9.82 6.43 8.14
N TRP A 75 -10.42 7.23 7.27
CA TRP A 75 -11.64 7.98 7.59
C TRP A 75 -12.80 7.03 7.89
N LEU A 76 -12.98 5.96 7.09
CA LEU A 76 -14.00 4.93 7.31
C LEU A 76 -13.79 4.15 8.62
N THR A 77 -12.54 3.96 9.04
CA THR A 77 -12.21 3.29 10.32
C THR A 77 -12.21 4.25 11.51
N VAL A 78 -12.95 5.36 11.40
CA VAL A 78 -13.11 6.39 12.45
C VAL A 78 -11.76 6.93 12.96
N ARG A 79 -10.74 6.90 12.10
CA ARG A 79 -9.37 7.32 12.41
C ARG A 79 -8.76 6.58 13.62
N SER A 80 -9.31 5.41 13.98
CA SER A 80 -8.75 4.55 15.01
C SER A 80 -7.66 3.67 14.42
N VAL A 81 -6.45 3.82 14.94
CA VAL A 81 -5.28 3.01 14.53
C VAL A 81 -5.55 1.53 14.72
N HIS A 82 -6.14 1.14 15.86
CA HIS A 82 -6.50 -0.25 16.14
C HIS A 82 -7.45 -0.82 15.09
N VAL A 83 -8.56 -0.11 14.83
CA VAL A 83 -9.57 -0.59 13.88
C VAL A 83 -8.99 -0.66 12.47
N ALA A 84 -8.22 0.35 12.07
CA ALA A 84 -7.52 0.36 10.78
C ALA A 84 -6.59 -0.86 10.62
N VAL A 85 -5.75 -1.14 11.62
CA VAL A 85 -4.81 -2.27 11.60
C VAL A 85 -5.54 -3.61 11.55
N VAL A 86 -6.59 -3.79 12.36
CA VAL A 86 -7.40 -5.03 12.35
C VAL A 86 -8.06 -5.23 11.00
N VAL A 87 -8.75 -4.21 10.47
CA VAL A 87 -9.48 -4.31 9.19
C VAL A 87 -8.53 -4.55 8.03
N GLN A 88 -7.41 -3.82 7.93
CA GLN A 88 -6.46 -4.03 6.83
C GLN A 88 -5.79 -5.41 6.91
N THR A 89 -5.51 -5.93 8.11
CA THR A 89 -4.92 -7.26 8.29
C THR A 89 -5.93 -8.37 7.94
N MET A 90 -7.20 -8.21 8.31
CA MET A 90 -8.27 -9.13 7.90
C MET A 90 -8.49 -9.11 6.38
N ALA A 91 -8.49 -7.93 5.77
CA ALA A 91 -8.62 -7.79 4.32
C ALA A 91 -7.44 -8.42 3.59
N TYR A 92 -6.21 -8.27 4.11
CA TYR A 92 -5.01 -8.93 3.62
C TYR A 92 -5.16 -10.45 3.65
N ALA A 93 -5.53 -11.02 4.81
CA ALA A 93 -5.75 -12.46 4.93
C ALA A 93 -6.82 -12.96 3.95
N ALA A 94 -7.93 -12.24 3.82
CA ALA A 94 -9.00 -12.58 2.88
C ALA A 94 -8.52 -12.56 1.42
N ALA A 95 -7.70 -11.58 1.02
CA ALA A 95 -7.16 -11.50 -0.34
C ALA A 95 -6.25 -12.69 -0.66
N PHE A 96 -5.37 -13.08 0.25
CA PHE A 96 -4.48 -14.24 0.08
C PHE A 96 -5.24 -15.57 0.08
N LEU A 97 -6.24 -15.72 0.94
CA LEU A 97 -7.13 -16.88 0.90
C LEU A 97 -7.90 -16.97 -0.42
N ALA A 98 -8.39 -15.83 -0.92
CA ALA A 98 -9.06 -15.78 -2.22
C ALA A 98 -8.12 -16.19 -3.35
N LEU A 99 -6.87 -15.70 -3.36
CA LEU A 99 -5.86 -16.09 -4.35
C LEU A 99 -5.54 -17.60 -4.27
N GLY A 100 -5.34 -18.15 -3.07
CA GLY A 100 -5.15 -19.59 -2.87
C GLY A 100 -6.35 -20.42 -3.34
N ALA A 101 -7.58 -19.96 -3.06
CA ALA A 101 -8.80 -20.60 -3.54
C ALA A 101 -8.92 -20.57 -5.07
N VAL A 102 -8.49 -19.48 -5.73
CA VAL A 102 -8.42 -19.40 -7.20
C VAL A 102 -7.41 -20.41 -7.74
N ALA A 103 -6.21 -20.53 -7.14
CA ALA A 103 -5.22 -21.51 -7.55
C ALA A 103 -5.77 -22.95 -7.48
N LEU A 104 -6.41 -23.31 -6.35
CA LEU A 104 -7.03 -24.64 -6.15
C LEU A 104 -8.16 -24.95 -7.15
N ARG A 105 -8.90 -23.93 -7.60
CA ARG A 105 -10.06 -24.10 -8.50
C ARG A 105 -9.69 -24.12 -9.98
N THR A 106 -8.57 -23.51 -10.35
CA THR A 106 -8.24 -23.25 -11.76
C THR A 106 -7.10 -24.12 -12.27
N LEU A 107 -6.20 -24.59 -11.39
CA LEU A 107 -5.11 -25.47 -11.78
C LEU A 107 -5.59 -26.91 -11.91
N GLN A 108 -5.32 -27.53 -13.05
CA GLN A 108 -5.71 -28.92 -13.33
C GLN A 108 -4.92 -29.94 -12.51
N SER A 109 -3.62 -29.68 -12.29
CA SER A 109 -2.75 -30.55 -11.49
C SER A 109 -2.89 -30.22 -10.01
N ARG A 110 -3.26 -31.23 -9.20
CA ARG A 110 -3.33 -31.10 -7.73
C ARG A 110 -1.99 -30.74 -7.12
N VAL A 111 -0.90 -31.28 -7.66
CA VAL A 111 0.46 -30.99 -7.18
C VAL A 111 0.79 -29.52 -7.44
N ALA A 112 0.51 -29.02 -8.64
CA ALA A 112 0.73 -27.61 -8.97
C ALA A 112 -0.15 -26.68 -8.12
N ALA A 113 -1.40 -27.08 -7.86
CA ALA A 113 -2.31 -26.32 -7.01
C ALA A 113 -1.83 -26.22 -5.56
N ILE A 114 -1.39 -27.34 -4.98
CA ILE A 114 -0.82 -27.38 -3.63
C ILE A 114 0.46 -26.56 -3.57
N ALA A 115 1.37 -26.73 -4.54
CA ALA A 115 2.60 -25.95 -4.61
C ALA A 115 2.33 -24.44 -4.70
N ALA A 116 1.38 -24.02 -5.53
CA ALA A 116 0.98 -22.61 -5.63
C ALA A 116 0.43 -22.09 -4.29
N VAL A 117 -0.45 -22.83 -3.61
CA VAL A 117 -0.99 -22.44 -2.29
C VAL A 117 0.12 -22.33 -1.24
N VAL A 118 1.08 -23.27 -1.22
CA VAL A 118 2.22 -23.22 -0.29
C VAL A 118 3.07 -21.98 -0.56
N LEU A 119 3.37 -21.67 -1.82
CA LEU A 119 4.13 -20.47 -2.18
C LEU A 119 3.38 -19.18 -1.82
N ILE A 120 2.09 -19.09 -2.15
CA ILE A 120 1.22 -17.96 -1.80
C ILE A 120 1.19 -17.78 -0.27
N GLY A 121 1.01 -18.86 0.48
CA GLY A 121 1.01 -18.84 1.94
C GLY A 121 2.36 -18.43 2.53
N SER A 122 3.47 -18.92 1.96
CA SER A 122 4.83 -18.57 2.39
C SER A 122 5.12 -17.08 2.21
N ILE A 123 4.66 -16.51 1.08
CA ILE A 123 4.67 -15.07 0.86
C ILE A 123 3.81 -14.39 1.92
N ALA A 124 2.56 -14.81 2.11
CA ALA A 124 1.63 -14.17 3.05
C ALA A 124 2.17 -14.04 4.49
N VAL A 125 2.88 -15.07 4.98
CA VAL A 125 3.40 -15.12 6.36
C VAL A 125 4.77 -14.46 6.54
N HIS A 126 5.40 -13.98 5.47
CA HIS A 126 6.73 -13.39 5.55
C HIS A 126 6.72 -12.17 6.49
N ALA A 127 7.66 -12.12 7.43
CA ALA A 127 7.67 -11.14 8.53
C ALA A 127 7.61 -9.69 8.05
N ARG A 128 8.24 -9.39 6.91
CA ARG A 128 8.20 -8.07 6.28
C ARG A 128 6.77 -7.62 5.93
N PHE A 129 5.89 -8.51 5.48
CA PHE A 129 4.50 -8.15 5.17
C PHE A 129 3.61 -8.07 6.40
N ALA A 130 3.90 -8.87 7.43
CA ALA A 130 3.25 -8.73 8.73
C ALA A 130 3.49 -7.32 9.30
N LEU A 131 4.73 -6.83 9.26
CA LEU A 131 5.08 -5.47 9.70
C LEU A 131 4.24 -4.40 9.00
N TRP A 132 4.13 -4.46 7.67
CA TRP A 132 3.36 -3.46 6.91
C TRP A 132 1.88 -3.47 7.27
N ASN A 133 1.30 -4.63 7.60
CA ASN A 133 -0.10 -4.74 8.02
C ASN A 133 -0.34 -4.26 9.46
N GLN A 134 0.70 -4.12 10.29
CA GLN A 134 0.60 -3.55 11.63
C GLN A 134 0.73 -2.02 11.66
N GLN A 135 1.06 -1.39 10.53
CA GLN A 135 1.37 0.05 10.48
C GLN A 135 0.36 0.82 9.64
N ILE A 136 0.22 2.10 9.94
CA ILE A 136 -0.64 3.02 9.18
C ILE A 136 0.12 3.50 7.94
N LEU A 137 0.09 2.68 6.90
CA LEU A 137 0.86 2.85 5.68
C LEU A 137 0.11 2.31 4.47
N SER A 138 0.22 3.00 3.34
CA SER A 138 -0.41 2.60 2.08
C SER A 138 0.01 1.21 1.58
N GLU A 139 1.18 0.74 2.02
CA GLU A 139 1.74 -0.58 1.75
C GLU A 139 0.76 -1.71 2.09
N SER A 140 0.02 -1.61 3.21
CA SER A 140 -0.91 -2.66 3.65
C SER A 140 -2.06 -2.88 2.66
N LEU A 141 -2.78 -1.82 2.32
CA LEU A 141 -3.83 -1.86 1.31
C LEU A 141 -3.27 -2.08 -0.10
N GLY A 142 -2.07 -1.58 -0.37
CA GLY A 142 -1.38 -1.79 -1.64
C GLY A 142 -1.19 -3.28 -1.93
N MET A 143 -0.64 -4.03 -0.98
CA MET A 143 -0.49 -5.48 -1.11
C MET A 143 -1.85 -6.19 -1.18
N THR A 144 -2.82 -5.75 -0.37
CA THR A 144 -4.16 -6.36 -0.31
C THR A 144 -4.87 -6.25 -1.66
N PHE A 145 -4.94 -5.04 -2.25
CA PHE A 145 -5.59 -4.83 -3.54
C PHE A 145 -4.78 -5.36 -4.72
N ALA A 146 -3.44 -5.37 -4.65
CA ALA A 146 -2.63 -6.07 -5.64
C ALA A 146 -2.97 -7.57 -5.68
N THR A 147 -3.05 -8.20 -4.51
CA THR A 147 -3.37 -9.63 -4.37
C THR A 147 -4.80 -9.92 -4.85
N ALA A 148 -5.77 -9.09 -4.48
CA ALA A 148 -7.14 -9.21 -4.94
C ALA A 148 -7.27 -9.02 -6.47
N SER A 149 -6.53 -8.05 -7.03
CA SER A 149 -6.46 -7.82 -8.47
C SER A 149 -5.86 -9.02 -9.20
N LEU A 150 -4.76 -9.59 -8.68
CA LEU A 150 -4.15 -10.79 -9.23
C LEU A 150 -5.11 -11.98 -9.22
N ALA A 151 -5.83 -12.20 -8.11
CA ALA A 151 -6.83 -13.25 -8.02
C ALA A 151 -7.97 -13.05 -9.03
N ALA A 152 -8.43 -11.80 -9.22
CA ALA A 152 -9.48 -11.44 -10.16
C ALA A 152 -9.04 -11.60 -11.63
N TRP A 153 -7.80 -11.23 -11.97
CA TRP A 153 -7.24 -11.46 -13.30
C TRP A 153 -7.00 -12.95 -13.56
N TRP A 154 -6.52 -13.71 -12.58
CA TRP A 154 -6.34 -15.16 -12.73
C TRP A 154 -7.68 -15.86 -13.01
N ILE A 155 -8.73 -15.60 -12.22
CA ILE A 155 -10.05 -16.20 -12.47
C ILE A 155 -10.68 -15.73 -13.78
N PHE A 156 -10.36 -14.51 -14.23
CA PHE A 156 -10.73 -14.04 -15.55
C PHE A 156 -10.04 -14.87 -16.65
N CYS A 157 -8.73 -15.05 -16.57
CA CYS A 157 -7.95 -15.83 -17.54
C CYS A 157 -8.38 -17.31 -17.59
N SER A 158 -8.83 -17.89 -16.47
CA SER A 158 -9.31 -19.27 -16.44
C SER A 158 -10.71 -19.47 -17.04
N GLY A 159 -11.44 -18.39 -17.35
CA GLY A 159 -12.80 -18.44 -17.86
C GLY A 159 -13.35 -17.04 -18.04
N PRO A 160 -13.07 -16.37 -19.18
CA PRO A 160 -13.42 -14.98 -19.37
C PRO A 160 -14.94 -14.80 -19.37
N THR A 161 -15.42 -13.86 -18.56
CA THR A 161 -16.81 -13.41 -18.58
C THR A 161 -16.83 -11.90 -18.34
N PRO A 162 -17.87 -11.18 -18.81
CA PRO A 162 -17.94 -9.72 -18.63
C PRO A 162 -17.89 -9.32 -17.16
N ARG A 163 -18.53 -10.10 -16.28
CA ARG A 163 -18.52 -9.89 -14.83
C ARG A 163 -17.11 -10.05 -14.24
N ARG A 164 -16.35 -11.06 -14.65
CA ARG A 164 -14.97 -11.27 -14.17
C ARG A 164 -14.03 -10.16 -14.64
N ALA A 165 -14.19 -9.69 -15.88
CA ALA A 165 -13.44 -8.54 -16.38
C ALA A 165 -13.72 -7.27 -15.56
N VAL A 166 -14.99 -7.02 -15.20
CA VAL A 166 -15.37 -5.89 -14.33
C VAL A 166 -14.68 -6.01 -12.97
N TRP A 167 -14.73 -7.17 -12.32
CA TRP A 167 -14.05 -7.36 -11.03
C TRP A 167 -12.54 -7.18 -11.11
N ALA A 168 -11.90 -7.65 -12.19
CA ALA A 168 -10.47 -7.47 -12.40
C ALA A 168 -10.09 -5.98 -12.51
N TRP A 169 -10.89 -5.19 -13.24
CA TRP A 169 -10.72 -3.74 -13.30
C TRP A 169 -11.00 -3.04 -11.98
N LEU A 170 -12.08 -3.42 -11.27
CA LEU A 170 -12.42 -2.81 -9.98
C LEU A 170 -11.27 -2.93 -8.98
N TRP A 171 -10.68 -4.13 -8.84
CA TRP A 171 -9.55 -4.33 -7.93
C TRP A 171 -8.26 -3.66 -8.43
N THR A 172 -8.04 -3.60 -9.75
CA THR A 172 -6.90 -2.87 -10.33
C THR A 172 -7.00 -1.37 -10.08
N ILE A 173 -8.18 -0.78 -10.26
CA ILE A 173 -8.46 0.63 -9.99
C ILE A 173 -8.32 0.93 -8.49
N ALA A 174 -8.88 0.07 -7.62
CA ALA A 174 -8.71 0.19 -6.18
C ALA A 174 -7.22 0.18 -5.80
N TRP A 175 -6.44 -0.74 -6.37
CA TRP A 175 -4.98 -0.80 -6.17
C TRP A 175 -4.27 0.48 -6.62
N MET A 176 -4.63 1.00 -7.80
CA MET A 176 -4.09 2.25 -8.35
C MET A 176 -4.31 3.45 -7.44
N CYS A 177 -5.49 3.56 -6.83
CA CYS A 177 -5.85 4.68 -5.96
C CYS A 177 -5.13 4.68 -4.60
N VAL A 178 -4.43 3.60 -4.23
CA VAL A 178 -3.70 3.51 -2.95
C VAL A 178 -2.33 4.19 -3.03
N ARG A 179 -1.64 4.10 -4.17
CA ARG A 179 -0.31 4.72 -4.36
C ARG A 179 -0.10 5.18 -5.79
N ASP A 180 0.47 6.37 -5.93
CA ASP A 180 0.83 6.92 -7.24
C ASP A 180 1.79 5.98 -8.00
N SER A 181 2.70 5.31 -7.28
CA SER A 181 3.66 4.34 -7.86
C SER A 181 3.00 3.12 -8.50
N HIS A 182 1.76 2.78 -8.14
CA HIS A 182 1.03 1.67 -8.79
C HIS A 182 0.52 2.05 -10.18
N THR A 183 0.37 3.35 -10.47
CA THR A 183 -0.08 3.83 -11.79
C THR A 183 0.87 3.36 -12.90
N VAL A 184 2.18 3.34 -12.65
CA VAL A 184 3.18 2.94 -13.64
C VAL A 184 2.98 1.50 -14.12
N PRO A 185 3.05 0.44 -13.27
CA PRO A 185 2.86 -0.93 -13.75
C PRO A 185 1.45 -1.16 -14.32
N ILE A 186 0.42 -0.46 -13.83
CA ILE A 186 -0.93 -0.60 -14.36
C ILE A 186 -1.02 -0.05 -15.79
N LEU A 187 -0.52 1.16 -16.04
CA LEU A 187 -0.57 1.80 -17.36
C LEU A 187 0.42 1.22 -18.37
N THR A 188 1.56 0.70 -17.90
CA THR A 188 2.62 0.16 -18.79
C THR A 188 2.50 -1.34 -19.04
N VAL A 189 1.83 -2.09 -18.16
CA VAL A 189 1.68 -3.54 -18.28
C VAL A 189 0.22 -3.96 -18.38
N ILE A 190 -0.59 -3.71 -17.34
CA ILE A 190 -1.95 -4.28 -17.27
C ILE A 190 -2.84 -3.72 -18.39
N VAL A 191 -2.84 -2.40 -18.60
CA VAL A 191 -3.64 -1.76 -19.65
C VAL A 191 -3.24 -2.26 -21.05
N PRO A 192 -1.95 -2.22 -21.46
CA PRO A 192 -1.53 -2.75 -22.76
C PRO A 192 -1.87 -4.22 -22.95
N VAL A 193 -1.65 -5.07 -21.94
CA VAL A 193 -2.00 -6.50 -22.03
C VAL A 193 -3.50 -6.70 -22.18
N ALA A 194 -4.33 -5.96 -21.43
CA ALA A 194 -5.79 -6.06 -21.54
C ALA A 194 -6.31 -5.57 -22.91
N VAL A 195 -5.73 -4.50 -23.45
CA VAL A 195 -6.05 -3.99 -24.80
C VAL A 195 -5.59 -4.98 -25.87
N ALA A 196 -4.37 -5.50 -25.78
CA ALA A 196 -3.86 -6.52 -26.70
C ALA A 196 -4.74 -7.78 -26.66
N ALA A 197 -5.13 -8.25 -25.47
CA ALA A 197 -6.06 -9.37 -25.34
C ALA A 197 -7.43 -9.07 -25.98
N ALA A 198 -7.96 -7.86 -25.82
CA ALA A 198 -9.23 -7.47 -26.40
C ALA A 198 -9.20 -7.40 -27.95
N LEU A 199 -8.08 -6.96 -28.52
CA LEU A 199 -7.91 -6.75 -29.97
C LEU A 199 -7.42 -7.99 -30.71
N LEU A 200 -6.50 -8.74 -30.13
CA LEU A 200 -5.83 -9.87 -30.78
C LEU A 200 -6.56 -11.21 -30.58
N TRP A 201 -7.39 -11.32 -29.53
CA TRP A 201 -8.15 -12.53 -29.29
C TRP A 201 -9.38 -12.62 -30.22
N ARG A 202 -9.22 -13.34 -31.34
CA ARG A 202 -10.23 -13.46 -32.41
C ARG A 202 -11.57 -14.07 -31.99
N GLY A 203 -11.59 -14.91 -30.96
CA GLY A 203 -12.79 -15.60 -30.47
C GLY A 203 -13.38 -15.04 -29.17
N ILE A 204 -12.93 -13.87 -28.71
CA ILE A 204 -13.43 -13.29 -27.47
C ILE A 204 -14.88 -12.82 -27.62
N ASP A 205 -15.70 -13.09 -26.60
CA ASP A 205 -17.07 -12.56 -26.51
C ASP A 205 -17.06 -11.02 -26.65
N PRO A 206 -17.86 -10.42 -27.56
CA PRO A 206 -17.97 -8.98 -27.72
C PRO A 206 -18.28 -8.21 -26.42
N ALA A 207 -19.05 -8.81 -25.50
CA ALA A 207 -19.33 -8.21 -24.20
C ALA A 207 -18.07 -8.15 -23.32
N VAL A 208 -17.25 -9.21 -23.33
CA VAL A 208 -15.96 -9.23 -22.62
C VAL A 208 -15.01 -8.21 -23.23
N ARG A 209 -14.88 -8.17 -24.56
CA ARG A 209 -14.06 -7.18 -25.28
C ARG A 209 -14.40 -5.75 -24.86
N ARG A 210 -15.71 -5.43 -24.83
CA ARG A 210 -16.19 -4.10 -24.42
C ARG A 210 -15.81 -3.76 -22.98
N ARG A 211 -15.88 -4.73 -22.06
CA ARG A 211 -15.47 -4.52 -20.65
C ARG A 211 -13.96 -4.36 -20.50
N LEU A 212 -13.16 -5.08 -21.29
CA LEU A 212 -11.70 -4.91 -21.30
C LEU A 212 -11.32 -3.50 -21.78
N LEU A 213 -11.82 -3.09 -22.95
CA LEU A 213 -11.53 -1.77 -23.53
C LEU A 213 -12.10 -0.63 -22.68
N GLY A 214 -13.34 -0.77 -22.19
CA GLY A 214 -13.97 0.23 -21.33
C GLY A 214 -13.22 0.40 -20.01
N GLY A 215 -12.81 -0.69 -19.35
CA GLY A 215 -12.02 -0.62 -18.13
C GLY A 215 -10.61 -0.06 -18.36
N ALA A 216 -9.98 -0.37 -19.49
CA ALA A 216 -8.72 0.22 -19.90
C ALA A 216 -8.84 1.75 -20.07
N ALA A 217 -9.87 2.21 -20.79
CA ALA A 217 -10.12 3.64 -20.99
C ALA A 217 -10.37 4.38 -19.66
N VAL A 218 -11.20 3.82 -18.77
CA VAL A 218 -11.43 4.38 -17.42
C VAL A 218 -10.12 4.45 -16.62
N THR A 219 -9.31 3.41 -16.67
CA THR A 219 -8.03 3.35 -15.94
C THR A 219 -7.03 4.37 -16.47
N VAL A 220 -6.96 4.59 -17.79
CA VAL A 220 -6.11 5.63 -18.40
C VAL A 220 -6.55 7.03 -17.97
N VAL A 221 -7.86 7.32 -18.02
CA VAL A 221 -8.41 8.62 -17.58
C VAL A 221 -8.09 8.85 -16.10
N LEU A 222 -8.31 7.84 -15.26
CA LEU A 222 -7.98 7.91 -13.84
C LEU A 222 -6.47 8.10 -13.62
N GLY A 223 -5.62 7.49 -14.45
CA GLY A 223 -4.16 7.64 -14.38
C GLY A 223 -3.70 9.05 -14.72
N GLY A 224 -4.30 9.65 -15.74
CA GLY A 224 -4.10 11.07 -16.05
C GLY A 224 -4.53 11.97 -14.88
N TRP A 225 -5.66 11.67 -14.25
CA TRP A 225 -6.11 12.42 -13.07
C TRP A 225 -5.18 12.26 -11.86
N ILE A 226 -4.69 11.05 -11.56
CA ILE A 226 -3.70 10.81 -10.51
C ILE A 226 -2.40 11.58 -10.82
N TYR A 227 -1.96 11.58 -12.06
CA TYR A 227 -0.78 12.33 -12.48
C TYR A 227 -0.93 13.83 -12.21
N VAL A 228 -2.06 14.43 -12.63
CA VAL A 228 -2.36 15.85 -12.37
C VAL A 228 -2.45 16.15 -10.88
N ALA A 229 -3.10 15.27 -10.11
CA ALA A 229 -3.16 15.37 -8.66
C ALA A 229 -1.77 15.32 -8.01
N GLN A 230 -0.92 14.40 -8.44
CA GLN A 230 0.43 14.23 -7.92
C GLN A 230 1.31 15.45 -8.19
N ASP A 231 1.22 16.01 -9.39
CA ASP A 231 1.95 17.20 -9.82
C ASP A 231 1.51 18.43 -9.01
N SER A 232 0.21 18.72 -8.98
CA SER A 232 -0.35 19.87 -8.25
C SER A 232 -0.08 19.86 -6.74
N SER A 233 0.04 18.68 -6.12
CA SER A 233 0.24 18.55 -4.67
C SER A 233 1.67 18.17 -4.27
N ASN A 234 2.60 18.07 -5.23
CA ASN A 234 4.01 17.76 -4.99
C ASN A 234 4.23 16.45 -4.18
N ARG A 235 3.34 15.45 -4.33
CA ARG A 235 3.33 14.21 -3.51
C ARG A 235 4.65 13.45 -3.49
N ASN A 236 5.38 13.50 -4.60
CA ASN A 236 6.65 12.79 -4.73
C ASN A 236 7.85 13.61 -4.26
N GLN A 237 7.73 14.93 -4.12
CA GLN A 237 8.84 15.77 -3.67
C GLN A 237 9.08 15.64 -2.17
N TYR A 238 8.03 15.59 -1.35
CA TYR A 238 8.18 15.50 0.11
C TYR A 238 8.87 14.20 0.58
N PRO A 239 8.48 13.00 0.12
CA PRO A 239 9.18 11.76 0.47
C PRO A 239 10.63 11.76 -0.03
N PHE A 240 10.89 12.29 -1.22
CA PHE A 240 12.24 12.41 -1.76
C PHE A 240 13.12 13.31 -0.87
N HIS A 241 12.65 14.51 -0.54
CA HIS A 241 13.34 15.43 0.36
C HIS A 241 13.53 14.87 1.78
N ASN A 242 12.57 14.09 2.28
CA ASN A 242 12.67 13.41 3.57
C ASN A 242 13.72 12.30 3.55
N ASN A 243 13.78 11.50 2.48
CA ASN A 243 14.81 10.47 2.35
C ASN A 243 16.20 11.09 2.28
N ILE A 244 16.38 12.18 1.54
CA ILE A 244 17.67 12.90 1.52
C ILE A 244 18.00 13.42 2.92
N GLY A 245 17.10 14.20 3.54
CA GLY A 245 17.36 14.86 4.81
C GLY A 245 17.59 13.90 5.98
N VAL A 246 16.84 12.79 6.05
CA VAL A 246 16.78 11.94 7.25
C VAL A 246 17.48 10.59 7.07
N ARG A 247 17.69 10.13 5.83
CA ARG A 247 18.32 8.83 5.59
C ARG A 247 19.68 8.95 4.92
N ILE A 248 19.81 9.81 3.92
CA ILE A 248 21.06 9.91 3.14
C ILE A 248 22.05 10.79 3.90
N LEU A 249 21.73 12.08 4.11
CA LEU A 249 22.67 13.05 4.68
C LEU A 249 23.25 12.69 6.05
N PRO A 250 22.52 12.07 6.99
CA PRO A 250 23.07 11.68 8.30
C PRO A 250 24.00 10.46 8.25
N ASP A 251 24.07 9.76 7.12
CA ASP A 251 24.89 8.59 6.91
C ASP A 251 26.02 8.95 5.94
N ASP A 252 27.25 9.02 6.45
CA ASP A 252 28.41 9.47 5.67
C ASP A 252 28.68 8.55 4.47
N GLU A 253 28.48 7.24 4.62
CA GLU A 253 28.71 6.26 3.55
C GLU A 253 27.67 6.42 2.45
N MET A 254 26.38 6.53 2.81
CA MET A 254 25.33 6.80 1.83
C MET A 254 25.50 8.17 1.18
N THR A 255 25.84 9.20 1.95
CA THR A 255 26.08 10.54 1.43
C THR A 255 27.19 10.52 0.39
N GLN A 256 28.33 9.89 0.70
CA GLN A 256 29.44 9.80 -0.22
C GLN A 256 29.05 9.03 -1.49
N TRP A 257 28.33 7.91 -1.36
CA TRP A 257 27.83 7.16 -2.51
C TRP A 257 26.96 8.02 -3.44
N PHE A 258 26.05 8.83 -2.88
CA PHE A 258 25.23 9.74 -3.68
C PHE A 258 26.05 10.87 -4.31
N VAL A 259 27.04 11.42 -3.59
CA VAL A 259 27.95 12.45 -4.11
C VAL A 259 28.79 11.92 -5.28
N ASP A 260 29.34 10.72 -5.15
CA ASP A 260 30.09 10.03 -6.20
C ASP A 260 29.18 9.76 -7.43
N GLY A 261 27.89 9.51 -7.18
CA GLY A 261 26.84 9.42 -8.21
C GLY A 261 26.39 10.76 -8.82
N GLY A 262 26.98 11.89 -8.40
CA GLY A 262 26.72 13.22 -8.94
C GLY A 262 25.72 14.08 -8.15
N MET A 263 25.37 13.71 -6.91
CA MET A 263 24.55 14.56 -6.04
C MET A 263 25.33 15.83 -5.64
N PRO A 264 24.84 17.05 -5.96
CA PRO A 264 25.53 18.27 -5.59
C PRO A 264 25.40 18.52 -4.08
N LEU A 265 26.52 18.44 -3.35
CA LEU A 265 26.57 18.71 -1.92
C LEU A 265 26.92 20.19 -1.65
N ASN A 266 25.89 21.04 -1.49
CA ASN A 266 26.04 22.43 -1.09
C ASN A 266 25.55 22.67 0.35
N ASP A 267 25.83 23.84 0.91
CA ASP A 267 25.47 24.16 2.30
C ASP A 267 23.96 24.17 2.55
N THR A 268 23.16 24.51 1.53
CA THR A 268 21.70 24.41 1.58
C THR A 268 21.24 22.97 1.78
N LEU A 269 21.87 22.01 1.09
CA LEU A 269 21.55 20.59 1.21
C LEU A 269 22.03 20.04 2.56
N ARG A 270 23.27 20.33 2.97
CA ARG A 270 23.81 19.93 4.29
C ARG A 270 22.95 20.45 5.44
N GLY A 271 22.43 21.67 5.33
CA GLY A 271 21.52 22.25 6.31
C GLY A 271 20.21 21.48 6.52
N ARG A 272 19.91 20.46 5.69
CA ARG A 272 18.75 19.58 5.83
C ARG A 272 19.04 18.28 6.59
N GLU A 273 20.29 18.01 6.95
CA GLU A 273 20.68 16.79 7.66
C GLU A 273 19.85 16.63 8.95
N GLY A 274 19.20 15.48 9.10
CA GLY A 274 18.32 15.16 10.22
C GLY A 274 16.93 15.85 10.17
N HIS A 275 16.63 16.65 9.16
CA HIS A 275 15.40 17.44 9.08
C HIS A 275 14.43 16.91 8.01
N ARG A 276 13.13 16.90 8.33
CA ARG A 276 12.06 16.57 7.38
C ARG A 276 11.70 17.79 6.52
N ALA A 277 11.24 17.52 5.29
CA ALA A 277 10.59 18.51 4.45
C ALA A 277 9.34 19.08 5.14
N GLY A 278 9.18 20.41 5.09
CA GLY A 278 8.11 21.13 5.79
C GLY A 278 8.47 21.55 7.22
N THR A 279 9.46 20.94 7.86
CA THR A 279 10.05 21.49 9.10
C THR A 279 10.96 22.63 8.69
N THR A 280 10.46 23.87 8.73
CA THR A 280 11.35 25.03 8.59
C THR A 280 12.43 24.90 9.66
N ALA A 281 13.70 25.02 9.26
CA ALA A 281 14.87 25.10 10.16
C ALA A 281 14.77 26.23 11.21
N ARG A 282 13.68 27.01 11.20
CA ARG A 282 13.38 28.13 12.09
C ARG A 282 13.15 27.71 13.55
N CYS A 283 12.78 26.45 13.85
CA CYS A 283 12.57 26.01 15.24
C CYS A 283 13.81 25.44 15.94
N SER A 284 14.96 25.31 15.27
CA SER A 284 16.17 24.73 15.88
C SER A 284 16.85 25.67 16.91
N CYS A 285 16.51 26.97 16.90
CA CYS A 285 17.07 27.93 17.86
C CYS A 285 16.56 27.70 19.30
N ALA A 286 15.32 27.23 19.47
CA ALA A 286 14.73 27.04 20.79
C ALA A 286 15.28 25.80 21.52
N THR A 287 15.58 24.72 20.79
CA THR A 287 16.03 23.45 21.40
C THR A 287 17.50 23.46 21.81
N ARG A 288 18.34 24.33 21.21
CA ARG A 288 19.75 24.47 21.60
C ARG A 288 19.94 25.32 22.87
N ILE A 289 18.97 26.17 23.23
CA ILE A 289 19.02 26.99 24.46
C ILE A 289 18.62 26.16 25.69
N SER A 290 17.77 25.14 25.56
CA SER A 290 17.33 24.34 26.73
C SER A 290 18.35 23.29 27.21
N ARG A 291 19.43 23.04 26.47
CA ARG A 291 20.50 22.09 26.84
C ARG A 291 21.84 22.72 27.20
N GLY A 292 21.96 24.05 27.14
CA GLY A 292 23.18 24.77 27.47
C GLY A 292 22.99 25.69 28.66
N THR A 293 23.56 25.34 29.80
CA THR A 293 23.84 26.23 30.92
C THR A 293 24.78 27.36 30.47
N ALA A 294 24.22 28.41 29.88
CA ALA A 294 24.97 29.60 29.49
C ALA A 294 24.45 30.82 30.29
N THR A 295 24.93 30.96 31.52
CA THR A 295 24.78 32.18 32.33
C THR A 295 25.78 33.23 31.85
N GLY A 296 25.44 33.94 30.76
CA GLY A 296 26.28 35.01 30.21
C GLY A 296 25.49 36.10 29.47
N PRO A 297 25.93 37.37 29.48
CA PRO A 297 25.22 38.50 28.86
C PRO A 297 25.00 38.36 27.34
N THR A 298 25.80 37.53 26.67
CA THR A 298 25.73 37.24 25.24
C THR A 298 24.56 36.33 24.84
N ALA A 299 23.95 35.60 25.78
CA ALA A 299 22.77 34.75 25.51
C ALA A 299 21.49 35.57 25.29
N ARG A 300 21.35 36.73 25.96
CA ARG A 300 20.18 37.61 25.81
C ARG A 300 20.12 38.30 24.44
N ALA A 301 21.26 38.61 23.83
CA ALA A 301 21.30 39.24 22.51
C ALA A 301 20.86 38.28 21.38
N ARG A 302 21.10 36.97 21.52
CA ARG A 302 20.68 35.96 20.52
C ARG A 302 19.21 35.53 20.65
N ALA A 303 18.60 35.69 21.82
CA ALA A 303 17.17 35.44 22.00
C ALA A 303 16.28 36.52 21.33
N ALA A 304 16.80 37.74 21.18
CA ALA A 304 16.06 38.87 20.60
C ALA A 304 15.94 38.82 19.06
N SER A 305 16.72 37.98 18.38
CA SER A 305 16.70 37.82 16.91
C SER A 305 15.82 36.66 16.42
N CYS A 306 15.10 35.97 17.30
CA CYS A 306 14.13 34.96 16.90
C CYS A 306 12.80 35.63 16.47
N PRO A 307 12.27 35.36 15.26
CA PRO A 307 10.96 35.84 14.85
C PRO A 307 9.88 35.26 15.80
N ARG A 308 8.98 36.12 16.30
CA ARG A 308 7.97 35.79 17.32
C ARG A 308 6.83 34.85 16.85
N SER A 309 6.83 34.38 15.61
CA SER A 309 5.82 33.44 15.12
C SER A 309 6.39 32.03 15.04
N CYS A 310 6.21 31.29 16.13
CA CYS A 310 6.03 29.83 16.14
C CYS A 310 4.54 29.56 16.27
#